data_AF-A0A2D7JKH8-F1
#
_entry.id   AF-A0A2D7JKH8-F1
#
_cell.length_a   1.000
_cell.length_b   1.000
_cell.length_c   1.000
_cell.angle_alpha   90.00
_cell.angle_beta   90.00
_cell.angle_gamma   90.00
#
_symmetry.space_group_name_H-M   'P 1'
#
loop_
_entity.id
_entity.type
_entity.pdbx_description
1 polymer ?
#
loop_
_entity_poly.entity_id
_entity_poly.type
_entity_poly.pdbx_seq_one_letter_code
_entity_poly.pdbx_strand_id
1 'polypeptide(L)'
;MNVVRFKPKPGQGDAILKAHNAFDFTAWDGCLSFKMVTYDGGMCSILEWQSEAHMQAAMAQMITLLDSIRDQLDEISPDLGVTDPLSGPAQVFL
;
A
#
# COMPACT_ATOMS: atom_id res chain seq x y z
N MET A 1 5.55 10.05 -1.83
CA MET A 1 5.59 8.70 -1.24
C MET A 1 4.22 8.41 -0.67
N ASN A 2 3.73 7.19 -0.83
CA ASN A 2 2.55 6.73 -0.10
C ASN A 2 2.90 5.52 0.75
N VAL A 3 2.25 5.46 1.90
CA VAL A 3 2.41 4.45 2.94
C VAL A 3 1.01 4.04 3.33
N VAL A 4 0.65 2.76 3.18
CA VAL A 4 -0.70 2.28 3.54
C VAL A 4 -0.56 1.18 4.57
N ARG A 5 -1.09 1.43 5.76
CA ARG A 5 -1.17 0.41 6.82
C ARG A 5 -2.47 -0.35 6.70
N PHE A 6 -2.41 -1.65 6.95
CA PHE A 6 -3.59 -2.51 7.00
C PHE A 6 -3.31 -3.73 7.89
N LYS A 7 -4.39 -4.35 8.36
CA LYS A 7 -4.32 -5.54 9.20
C LYS A 7 -4.88 -6.73 8.43
N PRO A 8 -4.10 -7.78 8.14
CA PRO A 8 -4.64 -9.01 7.59
C PRO A 8 -5.58 -9.69 8.59
N LYS A 9 -6.68 -10.28 8.10
CA LYS A 9 -7.43 -11.30 8.84
C LYS A 9 -6.53 -12.48 9.21
N PRO A 10 -6.85 -13.24 10.28
CA PRO A 10 -6.10 -14.44 10.64
C PRO A 10 -5.90 -15.39 9.45
N GLY A 11 -4.64 -15.71 9.14
CA GLY A 11 -4.25 -16.61 8.04
C GLY A 11 -4.19 -15.97 6.65
N GLN A 12 -4.50 -14.68 6.47
CA GLN A 12 -4.51 -14.04 5.15
C GLN A 12 -3.20 -13.36 4.75
N GLY A 13 -2.19 -13.31 5.63
CA GLY A 13 -0.93 -12.61 5.37
C GLY A 13 -0.22 -13.06 4.08
N ASP A 14 -0.11 -14.37 3.86
CA ASP A 14 0.55 -14.92 2.66
C ASP A 14 -0.20 -14.60 1.37
N ALA A 15 -1.54 -14.58 1.41
CA ALA A 15 -2.37 -14.23 0.26
C ALA A 15 -2.14 -12.76 -0.14
N ILE A 16 -2.03 -11.87 0.85
CA ILE A 16 -1.75 -10.45 0.62
C ILE A 16 -0.35 -10.25 0.06
N LEU A 17 0.67 -10.91 0.62
CA LEU A 17 2.04 -10.88 0.09
C LEU A 17 2.09 -11.36 -1.36
N LYS A 18 1.38 -12.45 -1.67
CA LYS A 18 1.29 -12.98 -3.04
C LYS A 18 0.63 -11.98 -3.99
N ALA A 19 -0.46 -11.32 -3.58
CA ALA A 19 -1.13 -10.30 -4.38
C ALA A 19 -0.20 -9.11 -4.68
N HIS A 20 0.56 -8.65 -3.68
CA HIS A 20 1.53 -7.56 -3.85
C HIS A 20 2.73 -7.96 -4.71
N ASN A 21 3.22 -9.19 -4.57
CA ASN A 21 4.35 -9.69 -5.37
C ASN A 21 3.99 -9.96 -6.84
N ALA A 22 2.72 -10.22 -7.13
CA ALA A 22 2.21 -10.37 -8.49
C ALA A 22 2.01 -9.04 -9.22
N PHE A 23 2.08 -7.92 -8.50
CA PHE A 23 1.86 -6.60 -9.03
C PHE A 23 3.16 -6.03 -9.64
N ASP A 24 3.10 -5.67 -10.92
CA ASP A 24 4.21 -5.02 -11.62
C ASP A 24 4.19 -3.50 -11.38
N PHE A 25 4.90 -3.06 -10.35
CA PHE A 25 5.03 -1.63 -10.03
C PHE A 25 5.76 -0.83 -11.11
N THR A 26 6.54 -1.48 -11.98
CA THR A 26 7.27 -0.78 -13.04
C THR A 26 6.35 -0.34 -14.18
N ALA A 27 5.14 -0.91 -14.26
CA ALA A 27 4.09 -0.48 -15.17
C ALA A 27 3.40 0.83 -14.73
N TRP A 28 3.68 1.33 -13.52
CA TRP A 28 3.10 2.58 -13.02
C TRP A 28 4.08 3.74 -13.25
N ASP A 29 3.65 4.69 -14.07
CA ASP A 29 4.48 5.83 -14.46
C ASP A 29 5.01 6.59 -13.22
N GLY A 30 6.33 6.78 -13.19
CA GLY A 30 7.03 7.42 -12.08
C GLY A 30 7.10 6.63 -10.76
N CYS A 31 6.63 5.38 -10.69
CA CYS A 31 6.81 4.53 -9.50
C CYS A 31 8.25 3.99 -9.46
N LEU A 32 8.97 4.32 -8.38
CA LEU A 32 10.40 4.00 -8.21
C LEU A 32 10.63 2.70 -7.46
N SER A 33 9.80 2.41 -6.47
CA SER A 33 9.90 1.18 -5.69
C SER A 33 8.57 0.82 -5.05
N PHE A 34 8.40 -0.47 -4.77
CA PHE A 34 7.30 -1.00 -3.98
C PHE A 34 7.85 -1.93 -2.91
N LYS A 35 7.59 -1.61 -1.64
CA LYS A 35 8.10 -2.33 -0.48
C LYS A 35 6.94 -2.75 0.42
N MET A 36 7.13 -3.85 1.13
CA MET A 36 6.22 -4.37 2.13
C MET A 36 6.97 -4.52 3.46
N VAL A 37 6.36 -4.05 4.55
CA VAL A 37 6.83 -4.29 5.91
C VAL A 37 5.75 -5.06 6.66
N THR A 38 6.13 -6.15 7.32
CA THR A 38 5.29 -6.88 8.28
C THR A 38 5.79 -6.56 9.69
N TYR A 39 4.87 -6.28 10.62
CA TYR A 39 5.19 -5.91 12.00
C TYR A 39 4.13 -6.44 12.98
N ASP A 40 4.39 -6.32 14.28
CA ASP A 40 3.41 -6.69 15.30
C ASP A 40 2.19 -5.77 15.21
N GLY A 41 1.06 -6.32 14.76
CA GLY A 41 -0.19 -5.57 14.55
C GLY A 41 -0.57 -5.31 13.10
N GLY A 42 0.23 -5.70 12.10
CA GLY A 42 -0.21 -5.66 10.70
C GLY A 42 0.88 -5.64 9.64
N MET A 43 0.54 -5.00 8.53
CA MET A 43 1.39 -4.86 7.35
C MET A 43 1.32 -3.43 6.81
N CYS A 44 2.36 -3.02 6.10
CA CYS A 44 2.48 -1.70 5.53
C CYS A 44 3.07 -1.76 4.11
N SER A 45 2.33 -1.25 3.12
CA SER A 45 2.87 -1.01 1.78
C SER A 45 3.49 0.37 1.68
N ILE A 46 4.61 0.46 0.98
CA ILE A 46 5.32 1.72 0.75
C ILE A 46 5.63 1.79 -0.74
N LEU A 47 5.13 2.83 -1.42
CA LEU A 47 5.54 3.13 -2.80
C LEU A 47 6.23 4.50 -2.85
N GLU A 48 7.40 4.49 -3.48
CA GLU A 48 8.19 5.69 -3.75
C GLU A 48 7.94 6.16 -5.17
N TRP A 49 7.89 7.48 -5.37
CA TRP A 49 7.49 8.09 -6.63
C TRP A 49 8.47 9.18 -7.03
N GLN A 50 8.67 9.36 -8.33
CA GLN A 50 9.51 10.42 -8.91
C GLN A 50 9.03 11.82 -8.52
N SER A 51 7.72 12.02 -8.43
CA SER A 51 7.12 13.26 -7.96
C SER A 51 5.74 13.01 -7.34
N GLU A 52 5.23 14.01 -6.62
CA GLU A 52 3.86 14.00 -6.12
C GLU A 52 2.83 13.89 -7.25
N ALA A 53 3.08 14.51 -8.40
CA ALA A 53 2.16 14.45 -9.55
C ALA A 53 1.99 13.03 -10.10
N HIS A 54 3.07 12.25 -10.23
CA HIS A 54 2.99 10.85 -10.67
C HIS A 54 2.20 9.99 -9.66
N MET A 55 2.43 10.20 -8.37
CA MET A 55 1.68 9.53 -7.31
C MET A 55 0.18 9.86 -7.39
N GLN A 56 -0.18 11.15 -7.53
CA GLN A 56 -1.57 11.56 -7.64
C GLN A 56 -2.26 10.98 -8.88
N ALA A 57 -1.55 10.92 -10.02
CA ALA A 57 -2.05 10.27 -11.23
C ALA A 57 -2.32 8.77 -11.03
N ALA A 58 -1.59 8.11 -10.11
CA ALA A 58 -1.73 6.69 -9.81
C ALA A 58 -2.80 6.32 -8.78
N MET A 59 -3.56 7.28 -8.24
CA MET A 59 -4.53 7.03 -7.16
C MET A 59 -5.57 5.97 -7.50
N ALA A 60 -6.13 6.00 -8.71
CA ALA A 60 -7.10 5.00 -9.14
C ALA A 60 -6.52 3.58 -9.19
N GLN A 61 -5.25 3.46 -9.60
CA GLN A 61 -4.57 2.17 -9.66
C GLN A 61 -4.25 1.65 -8.25
N MET A 62 -3.85 2.53 -7.33
CA MET A 62 -3.67 2.18 -5.91
C MET A 62 -4.96 1.71 -5.24
N ILE A 63 -6.08 2.40 -5.48
CA ILE A 63 -7.39 1.98 -4.98
C ILE A 63 -7.75 0.59 -5.51
N THR A 64 -7.54 0.35 -6.82
CA THR A 64 -7.81 -0.96 -7.44
C THR A 64 -7.00 -2.09 -6.79
N LEU A 65 -5.71 -1.85 -6.51
CA LEU A 65 -4.87 -2.83 -5.81
C LEU A 65 -5.40 -3.12 -4.39
N LEU A 66 -5.76 -2.08 -3.64
CA LEU A 66 -6.30 -2.24 -2.28
C LEU A 66 -7.67 -2.93 -2.27
N ASP A 67 -8.52 -2.65 -3.26
CA ASP A 67 -9.82 -3.31 -3.39
C ASP A 67 -9.67 -4.80 -3.68
N SER A 68 -8.63 -5.22 -4.41
CA SER A 68 -8.37 -6.64 -4.70
C SER A 68 -8.08 -7.51 -3.46
N ILE A 69 -7.64 -6.87 -2.36
CA ILE A 69 -7.34 -7.54 -1.09
C ILE A 69 -8.32 -7.17 0.02
N ARG A 70 -9.31 -6.30 -0.23
CA ARG A 70 -10.15 -5.69 0.80
C ARG A 70 -10.84 -6.70 1.71
N ASP A 71 -11.33 -7.79 1.13
CA ASP A 71 -12.01 -8.86 1.87
C ASP A 71 -11.09 -9.68 2.79
N GLN A 72 -9.77 -9.55 2.61
CA GLN A 72 -8.75 -10.23 3.41
C GLN A 72 -8.28 -9.38 4.60
N LEU A 73 -8.78 -8.15 4.73
CA LEU A 73 -8.35 -7.19 5.76
C LEU A 73 -9.35 -7.16 6.93
N ASP A 74 -8.80 -7.04 8.14
CA ASP A 74 -9.54 -6.71 9.37
C ASP A 74 -9.77 -5.20 9.46
N GLU A 75 -10.85 -4.82 10.14
CA GLU A 75 -11.11 -3.43 10.51
C GLU A 75 -10.02 -2.93 11.48
N ILE A 76 -9.47 -1.75 11.18
CA ILE A 76 -8.53 -1.02 12.03
C ILE A 76 -9.31 -0.23 13.09
N SER A 77 -10.29 0.54 12.66
CA SER A 77 -11.23 1.30 13.50
C SER A 77 -12.45 1.75 12.68
N PRO A 78 -13.54 2.19 13.32
CA PRO A 78 -14.71 2.71 12.61
C PRO A 78 -14.42 3.91 11.69
N ASP A 79 -13.45 4.75 12.06
CA ASP A 79 -13.09 5.95 11.29
C ASP A 79 -12.19 5.64 10.07
N LEU A 80 -11.30 4.64 10.20
CA LEU A 80 -10.35 4.26 9.15
C LEU A 80 -10.88 3.14 8.24
N GLY A 81 -11.82 2.33 8.74
CA GLY A 81 -12.21 1.09 8.09
C GLY A 81 -11.04 0.09 8.08
N VAL A 82 -10.67 -0.42 6.92
CA VAL A 82 -9.68 -1.53 6.78
C VAL A 82 -8.30 -1.10 6.31
N THR A 83 -8.12 0.16 5.93
CA THR A 83 -6.84 0.70 5.41
C THR A 83 -6.60 2.09 5.98
N ASP A 84 -5.36 2.40 6.32
CA ASP A 84 -4.93 3.69 6.83
C ASP A 84 -3.84 4.27 5.91
N PRO A 85 -4.25 5.07 4.90
CA PRO A 85 -3.35 5.63 3.90
C PRO A 85 -2.73 6.96 4.35
N LEU A 86 -1.42 7.07 4.16
CA LEU A 86 -0.62 8.27 4.36
C LEU A 86 0.12 8.59 3.07
N SER A 87 -0.05 9.79 2.52
CA SER A 87 0.60 10.20 1.27
C SER A 87 1.17 11.61 1.39
N GLY A 88 2.33 11.85 0.77
CA GLY A 88 2.92 13.19 0.70
C GLY A 88 4.37 13.23 0.22
N PRO A 89 4.97 14.43 0.16
CA PRO A 89 6.39 14.60 -0.11
C PRO A 89 7.25 13.86 0.93
N ALA A 90 8.25 13.11 0.47
CA ALA A 90 9.20 12.45 1.36
C ALA A 90 10.39 13.36 1.62
N GLN A 91 10.74 13.56 2.89
CA GLN A 91 12.00 14.19 3.28
C GLN A 91 13.07 13.09 3.43
N VAL A 92 14.12 13.15 2.62
CA VAL A 92 15.23 12.19 2.65
C VAL A 92 16.43 12.86 3.33
N PHE A 93 16.99 12.19 4.32
CA PHE A 93 18.24 12.58 4.98
C PHE A 93 19.31 11.55 4.62
N LEU A 94 20.49 12.03 4.24
CA LEU A 94 21.66 11.21 3.85
C LEU A 94 22.67 11.15 4.99
#